data_AF-A0A840SRS7-F1
#
_entry.id   AF-A0A840SRS7-F1
#
_cell.length_a   1.000
_cell.length_b   1.000
_cell.length_c   1.000
_cell.angle_alpha   90.00
_cell.angle_beta   90.00
_cell.angle_gamma   90.00
#
_symmetry.space_group_name_H-M   'P 1'
#
loop_
_entity.id
_entity.type
_entity.pdbx_description
1 polymer ?
#
loop_
_entity_poly.entity_id
_entity_poly.type
_entity_poly.pdbx_seq_one_letter_code
_entity_poly.pdbx_strand_id
1 'polypeptide(L)'
;MRVLTAGLALLMLVGQISAAAEPPPDLVEFTEEQTAFCRDLGGIPNILASYQTVRDLNADGRDDFLVNLANLECQGAWSAFCGSGGCPVNAWLSEPDGGYRRFDFGYLEGVKVLDGSPLPKVVAGYHGSLCGDPDRIGADTCTRTWTFAVNNPPEPAIDAPEPAASPAPAASPESVSTDARGPMPRPQPEEARPQSRADAPRPRVQAIAPGWTLRNVPGSSPVALGGGTGDMAFLAAFCLGAQPFLAVTFHERPKADAVDLGFAFSEGSVTARALYEEGAGGAFVIPLAEGPLRERLGGRDAEVALTVDGAAQGELSLSGSSRSLRGALDSCLVR
;
A
#
# COMPACT_ATOMS: atom_id res chain seq x y z
N MET A 1 77.29 11.31 -22.25
CA MET A 1 76.33 10.33 -21.69
C MET A 1 75.15 11.11 -21.11
N ARG A 2 73.99 11.07 -21.78
CA ARG A 2 72.74 11.68 -21.30
C ARG A 2 71.83 10.55 -20.88
N VAL A 3 71.52 10.47 -19.58
CA VAL A 3 70.62 9.47 -19.00
C VAL A 3 69.22 10.08 -19.00
N LEU A 4 68.31 9.53 -19.81
CA LEU A 4 66.89 9.85 -19.79
C LEU A 4 66.22 8.98 -18.71
N THR A 5 65.79 9.61 -17.61
CA THR A 5 64.94 8.99 -16.58
C THR A 5 63.48 9.17 -16.99
N ALA A 6 62.86 8.09 -17.47
CA ALA A 6 61.42 8.02 -17.71
C ALA A 6 60.70 7.81 -16.37
N GLY A 7 60.02 8.84 -15.87
CA GLY A 7 59.19 8.77 -14.68
C GLY A 7 57.85 8.11 -15.00
N LEU A 8 57.61 6.92 -14.44
CA LEU A 8 56.36 6.18 -14.52
C LEU A 8 55.35 6.80 -13.53
N ALA A 9 54.40 7.59 -14.04
CA ALA A 9 53.30 8.13 -13.24
C ALA A 9 52.24 7.03 -13.05
N LEU A 10 52.19 6.45 -11.84
CA LEU A 10 51.18 5.48 -11.43
C LEU A 10 49.88 6.24 -11.08
N LEU A 11 48.93 6.25 -12.01
CA LEU A 11 47.59 6.83 -11.82
C LEU A 11 46.78 5.90 -10.90
N MET A 12 46.62 6.27 -9.62
CA MET A 12 45.70 5.58 -8.71
C MET A 12 44.26 6.00 -9.03
N LEU A 13 43.52 5.16 -9.76
CA LEU A 13 42.06 5.26 -9.82
C LEU A 13 41.50 4.81 -8.47
N VAL A 14 41.29 5.75 -7.55
CA VAL A 14 40.45 5.54 -6.38
C VAL A 14 39.01 5.55 -6.88
N GLY A 15 38.43 4.38 -7.09
CA GLY A 15 36.99 4.25 -7.36
C GLY A 15 36.24 4.76 -6.14
N GLN A 16 35.53 5.88 -6.29
CA GLN A 16 34.58 6.34 -5.28
C GLN A 16 33.45 5.32 -5.24
N ILE A 17 33.48 4.45 -4.22
CA ILE A 17 32.31 3.69 -3.83
C ILE A 17 31.37 4.72 -3.24
N SER A 18 30.36 5.14 -4.00
CA SER A 18 29.26 5.93 -3.45
C SER A 18 28.64 5.11 -2.34
N ALA A 19 28.85 5.53 -1.10
CA ALA A 19 28.09 4.99 0.02
C ALA A 19 26.62 5.29 -0.28
N ALA A 20 25.77 4.26 -0.24
CA ALA A 20 24.33 4.49 -0.29
C ALA A 20 23.97 5.46 0.85
N ALA A 21 23.24 6.52 0.55
CA ALA A 21 22.89 7.49 1.59
C ALA A 21 22.11 6.80 2.71
N GLU A 22 22.58 7.04 3.94
CA GLU A 22 21.90 6.59 5.14
C GLU A 22 20.67 7.50 5.35
N PRO A 23 19.49 6.94 5.65
CA PRO A 23 18.31 7.73 5.96
C PRO A 23 18.55 8.69 7.14
N PRO A 24 17.96 9.90 7.15
CA PRO A 24 18.08 10.78 8.30
C PRO A 24 17.41 10.18 9.55
N PRO A 25 17.87 10.54 10.77
CA PRO A 25 17.32 10.00 12.01
C PRO A 25 15.80 10.10 12.12
N ASP A 26 15.22 11.23 11.73
CA ASP A 26 13.77 11.46 11.78
C ASP A 26 12.99 10.53 10.84
N LEU A 27 13.58 10.12 9.70
CA LEU A 27 13.00 9.12 8.81
C LEU A 27 13.11 7.71 9.41
N VAL A 28 14.22 7.40 10.10
CA VAL A 28 14.37 6.14 10.83
C VAL A 28 13.30 6.05 11.93
N GLU A 29 13.14 7.10 12.73
CA GLU A 29 12.11 7.19 13.77
C GLU A 29 10.70 7.04 13.18
N PHE A 30 10.39 7.76 12.09
CA PHE A 30 9.11 7.62 11.39
C PHE A 30 8.85 6.17 10.94
N THR A 31 9.87 5.51 10.39
CA THR A 31 9.77 4.09 9.97
C THR A 31 9.51 3.19 11.17
N GLU A 32 10.24 3.39 12.27
CA GLU A 32 10.06 2.65 13.51
C GLU A 32 8.65 2.82 14.08
N GLU A 33 8.12 4.05 14.12
CA GLU A 33 6.74 4.35 14.53
C GLU A 33 5.71 3.60 13.69
N GLN A 34 5.86 3.58 12.36
CA GLN A 34 4.94 2.83 11.50
C GLN A 34 5.03 1.32 11.75
N THR A 35 6.23 0.78 11.96
CA THR A 35 6.39 -0.64 12.29
C THR A 35 5.82 -0.97 13.67
N ALA A 36 5.94 -0.06 14.65
CA ALA A 36 5.36 -0.20 15.97
C ALA A 36 3.83 -0.18 15.89
N PHE A 37 3.25 0.77 15.15
CA PHE A 37 1.82 0.83 14.88
C PHE A 37 1.30 -0.48 14.27
N CYS A 38 2.03 -1.06 13.31
CA CYS A 38 1.68 -2.37 12.77
C CYS A 38 1.65 -3.47 13.84
N ARG A 39 2.66 -3.52 14.73
CA ARG A 39 2.72 -4.49 15.83
C ARG A 39 1.60 -4.29 16.85
N ASP A 40 1.24 -3.05 17.14
CA ASP A 40 0.13 -2.72 18.05
C ASP A 40 -1.22 -3.19 17.52
N LEU A 41 -1.36 -3.29 16.19
CA LEU A 41 -2.51 -3.92 15.52
C LEU A 41 -2.44 -5.46 15.51
N GLY A 42 -1.42 -6.06 16.15
CA GLY A 42 -1.16 -7.50 16.11
C GLY A 42 -0.56 -7.99 14.80
N GLY A 43 -0.10 -7.08 13.93
CA GLY A 43 0.50 -7.41 12.65
C GLY A 43 2.01 -7.64 12.72
N ILE A 44 2.56 -8.17 11.63
CA ILE A 44 4.01 -8.36 11.43
C ILE A 44 4.46 -7.38 10.34
N PRO A 45 5.26 -6.36 10.68
CA PRO A 45 5.73 -5.38 9.71
C PRO A 45 6.79 -5.99 8.79
N ASN A 46 6.69 -5.73 7.49
CA ASN A 46 7.67 -6.13 6.48
C ASN A 46 7.93 -4.97 5.51
N ILE A 47 9.16 -4.45 5.51
CA ILE A 47 9.58 -3.35 4.64
C ILE A 47 9.98 -3.93 3.28
N LEU A 48 9.29 -3.52 2.22
CA LEU A 48 9.59 -3.96 0.85
C LEU A 48 10.64 -3.06 0.18
N ALA A 49 11.25 -3.57 -0.90
CA ALA A 49 12.32 -2.88 -1.62
C ALA A 49 11.95 -1.47 -2.11
N SER A 50 10.67 -1.23 -2.42
CA SER A 50 10.17 0.06 -2.91
C SER A 50 9.59 0.96 -1.80
N TYR A 51 9.85 0.65 -0.53
CA TYR A 51 9.46 1.49 0.61
C TYR A 51 10.04 2.89 0.52
N GLN A 52 11.29 2.98 0.08
CA GLN A 52 12.06 4.20 0.01
C GLN A 52 12.69 4.34 -1.39
N THR A 53 12.49 5.49 -2.02
CA THR A 53 13.21 5.90 -3.23
C THR A 53 14.17 7.01 -2.86
N VAL A 54 15.45 6.87 -3.24
CA VAL A 54 16.51 7.84 -2.96
C VAL A 54 16.80 8.64 -4.23
N ARG A 55 16.66 9.96 -4.19
CA ARG A 55 16.86 10.85 -5.34
C ARG A 55 17.06 12.29 -4.86
N ASP A 56 17.95 13.05 -5.47
CA ASP A 56 18.00 14.51 -5.32
C ASP A 56 16.80 15.14 -6.06
N LEU A 57 15.72 15.46 -5.32
CA LEU A 57 14.46 15.98 -5.84
C LEU A 57 14.49 17.52 -5.98
N ASN A 58 15.31 18.21 -5.19
CA ASN A 58 15.40 19.67 -5.15
C ASN A 58 16.66 20.26 -5.85
N ALA A 59 17.53 19.41 -6.40
CA ALA A 59 18.80 19.72 -7.03
C ALA A 59 19.80 20.48 -6.14
N ASP A 60 19.82 20.17 -4.84
CA ASP A 60 20.82 20.69 -3.91
C ASP A 60 22.11 19.85 -3.87
N GLY A 61 22.15 18.73 -4.61
CA GLY A 61 23.27 17.80 -4.69
C GLY A 61 23.34 16.79 -3.54
N ARG A 62 22.30 16.72 -2.69
CA ARG A 62 22.14 15.74 -1.62
C ARG A 62 20.98 14.80 -1.94
N ASP A 63 21.01 13.62 -1.32
CA ASP A 63 19.96 12.63 -1.50
C ASP A 63 18.73 13.02 -0.67
N ASP A 64 17.57 13.09 -1.33
CA ASP A 64 16.24 13.12 -0.73
C ASP A 64 15.61 11.74 -0.71
N PHE A 65 14.58 11.59 0.12
CA PHE A 65 13.89 10.31 0.33
C PHE A 65 12.41 10.43 0.06
N LEU A 66 11.88 9.62 -0.84
CA LEU A 66 10.45 9.45 -1.04
C LEU A 66 10.00 8.13 -0.40
N VAL A 67 9.14 8.21 0.60
CA VAL A 67 8.65 7.06 1.37
C VAL A 67 7.22 6.76 0.96
N ASN A 68 6.94 5.49 0.66
CA ASN A 68 5.62 5.02 0.26
C ASN A 68 5.17 3.88 1.19
N LEU A 69 4.16 4.15 2.03
CA LEU A 69 3.63 3.14 2.96
C LEU A 69 2.87 2.01 2.27
N ALA A 70 2.58 2.10 0.97
CA ALA A 70 2.13 0.94 0.18
C ALA A 70 3.14 -0.22 0.20
N ASN A 71 4.42 0.10 0.45
CA ASN A 71 5.53 -0.84 0.49
C ASN A 71 6.00 -1.12 1.94
N LEU A 72 5.18 -0.80 2.93
CA LEU A 72 5.30 -1.30 4.30
C LEU A 72 4.12 -2.25 4.56
N GLU A 73 4.36 -3.54 4.36
CA GLU A 73 3.35 -4.54 4.64
C GLU A 73 3.13 -4.65 6.15
N CYS A 74 1.86 -4.75 6.55
CA CYS A 74 1.49 -5.15 7.90
C CYS A 74 0.70 -6.45 7.85
N GLN A 75 1.42 -7.57 7.84
CA GLN A 75 0.81 -8.89 7.71
C GLN A 75 -0.07 -9.18 8.93
N GLY A 76 -1.33 -9.57 8.73
CA GLY A 76 -2.29 -9.78 9.81
C GLY A 76 -3.07 -8.53 10.23
N ALA A 77 -2.71 -7.34 9.73
CA ALA A 77 -3.51 -6.12 9.87
C ALA A 77 -3.58 -5.40 8.51
N TRP A 78 -4.29 -6.03 7.58
CA TRP A 78 -4.57 -5.45 6.27
C TRP A 78 -5.21 -4.08 6.41
N SER A 79 -4.86 -3.16 5.51
CA SER A 79 -5.32 -1.77 5.56
C SER A 79 -4.87 -0.98 6.80
N ALA A 80 -3.82 -1.43 7.52
CA ALA A 80 -3.20 -0.66 8.59
C ALA A 80 -2.82 0.75 8.10
N PHE A 81 -2.17 0.83 6.94
CA PHE A 81 -1.69 2.08 6.35
C PHE A 81 -2.56 2.56 5.17
N CYS A 82 -3.05 1.63 4.35
CA CYS A 82 -3.70 1.94 3.08
C CYS A 82 -5.22 1.76 3.16
N GLY A 83 -5.97 2.65 2.51
CA GLY A 83 -7.42 2.56 2.36
C GLY A 83 -7.84 2.69 0.88
N SER A 84 -9.13 2.91 0.65
CA SER A 84 -9.66 3.14 -0.72
C SER A 84 -9.09 4.39 -1.39
N GLY A 85 -8.68 5.39 -0.61
CA GLY A 85 -8.01 6.59 -1.12
C GLY A 85 -6.52 6.42 -1.42
N GLY A 86 -5.98 5.20 -1.30
CA GLY A 86 -4.56 4.91 -1.47
C GLY A 86 -3.78 4.79 -0.16
N CYS A 87 -2.46 5.01 -0.24
CA CYS A 87 -1.52 4.85 0.87
C CYS A 87 -0.79 6.17 1.16
N PRO A 88 -0.40 6.44 2.42
CA PRO A 88 0.40 7.61 2.75
C PRO A 88 1.74 7.62 2.00
N VAL A 89 2.07 8.77 1.42
CA VAL A 89 3.37 9.04 0.78
C VAL A 89 3.91 10.37 1.29
N ASN A 90 5.20 10.41 1.60
CA ASN A 90 5.90 11.63 2.00
C ASN A 90 7.30 11.71 1.38
N ALA A 91 7.78 12.92 1.18
CA ALA A 91 9.17 13.20 0.82
C ALA A 91 9.91 13.80 2.03
N TRP A 92 11.20 13.50 2.15
CA TRP A 92 12.12 14.09 3.12
C TRP A 92 13.21 14.77 2.32
N LEU A 93 13.14 16.09 2.28
CA LEU A 93 13.94 16.95 1.40
C LEU A 93 15.08 17.56 2.20
N SER A 94 16.31 17.44 1.73
CA SER A 94 17.49 17.96 2.39
C SER A 94 17.44 19.49 2.48
N GLU A 95 17.97 20.01 3.59
CA GLU A 95 18.10 21.44 3.86
C GLU A 95 19.59 21.84 3.96
N PRO A 96 19.95 23.12 3.71
CA PRO A 96 21.35 23.57 3.74
C PRO A 96 22.07 23.40 5.08
N ASP A 97 21.32 23.29 6.18
CA ASP A 97 21.84 23.09 7.53
C ASP A 97 22.20 21.62 7.85
N GLY A 98 21.99 20.71 6.89
CA GLY A 98 22.20 19.29 7.06
C GLY A 98 20.94 18.51 7.43
N GLY A 99 19.89 19.20 7.88
CA GLY A 99 18.60 18.62 8.24
C GLY A 99 17.77 18.19 7.03
N TYR A 100 16.56 17.71 7.32
CA TYR A 100 15.57 17.31 6.34
C TYR A 100 14.20 17.90 6.69
N ARG A 101 13.48 18.36 5.68
CA ARG A 101 12.09 18.79 5.81
C ARG A 101 11.17 17.72 5.22
N ARG A 102 10.20 17.29 6.02
CA ARG A 102 9.12 16.42 5.57
C ARG A 102 8.09 17.20 4.76
N PHE A 103 7.68 16.63 3.63
CA PHE A 103 6.59 17.08 2.78
C PHE A 103 5.58 15.94 2.59
N ASP A 104 4.35 16.13 3.04
CA ASP A 104 3.30 15.11 2.98
C ASP A 104 2.45 15.27 1.71
N PHE A 105 2.40 14.21 0.89
CA PHE A 105 1.52 14.18 -0.29
C PHE A 105 0.08 13.75 0.05
N GLY A 106 -0.16 13.25 1.26
CA GLY A 106 -1.42 12.63 1.67
C GLY A 106 -1.52 11.16 1.26
N TYR A 107 -2.73 10.69 0.98
CA TYR A 107 -3.00 9.33 0.50
C TYR A 107 -2.97 9.30 -1.03
N LEU A 108 -2.07 8.50 -1.60
CA LEU A 108 -1.89 8.34 -3.03
C LEU A 108 -2.23 6.92 -3.47
N GLU A 109 -2.92 6.79 -4.60
CA GLU A 109 -3.14 5.49 -5.27
C GLU A 109 -1.90 5.05 -6.05
N GLY A 110 -1.01 5.99 -6.36
CA GLY A 110 0.26 5.70 -7.00
C GLY A 110 1.22 6.89 -6.93
N VAL A 111 2.51 6.60 -6.98
CA VAL A 111 3.55 7.63 -7.08
C VAL A 111 4.67 7.14 -7.99
N LYS A 112 5.19 8.03 -8.84
CA LYS A 112 6.38 7.77 -9.65
C LYS A 112 7.27 8.99 -9.68
N VAL A 113 8.59 8.76 -9.65
CA VAL A 113 9.59 9.81 -9.89
C VAL A 113 9.98 9.73 -11.36
N LEU A 114 9.89 10.86 -12.05
CA LEU A 114 10.32 11.02 -13.44
C LEU A 114 11.57 11.87 -13.48
N ASP A 115 12.52 11.47 -14.32
CA ASP A 115 13.69 12.28 -14.60
C ASP A 115 13.30 13.51 -15.41
N GLY A 116 13.89 14.63 -15.03
CA GLY A 116 13.60 15.92 -15.63
C GLY A 116 14.78 16.86 -15.49
N SER A 117 14.85 17.80 -16.42
CA SER A 117 15.77 18.94 -16.34
C SER A 117 14.94 20.22 -16.25
N PRO A 118 15.25 21.14 -15.32
CA PRO A 118 16.38 21.11 -14.39
C PRO A 118 16.17 20.24 -13.14
N LEU A 119 14.94 19.80 -12.86
CA LEU A 119 14.57 19.05 -11.66
C LEU A 119 13.82 17.76 -12.02
N PRO A 120 13.98 16.68 -11.23
CA PRO A 120 13.05 15.57 -11.26
C PRO A 120 11.62 16.00 -10.95
N LYS A 121 10.66 15.18 -11.38
CA LYS A 121 9.24 15.39 -11.12
C LYS A 121 8.69 14.24 -10.29
N VAL A 122 7.86 14.53 -9.29
CA VAL A 122 7.08 13.50 -8.58
C VAL A 122 5.65 13.55 -9.09
N VAL A 123 5.22 12.50 -9.80
CA VAL A 123 3.84 12.37 -10.28
C VAL A 123 3.06 11.56 -9.25
N ALA A 124 2.14 12.24 -8.57
CA ALA A 124 1.29 11.69 -7.52
C ALA A 124 -0.12 11.45 -8.08
N GLY A 125 -0.61 10.21 -7.99
CA GLY A 125 -1.97 9.80 -8.35
C GLY A 125 -2.88 9.80 -7.13
N TYR A 126 -4.01 10.46 -7.23
CA TYR A 126 -5.01 10.64 -6.18
C TYR A 126 -6.33 10.00 -6.58
N HIS A 127 -7.03 9.46 -5.59
CA HIS A 127 -8.39 8.99 -5.74
C HIS A 127 -9.32 10.13 -6.20
N GLY A 128 -10.29 9.82 -7.06
CA GLY A 128 -11.20 10.78 -7.71
C GLY A 128 -11.87 11.78 -6.76
N SER A 129 -12.19 11.34 -5.54
CA SER A 129 -12.79 12.19 -4.49
C SER A 129 -11.89 13.35 -4.02
N LEU A 130 -10.58 13.28 -4.27
CA LEU A 130 -9.60 14.32 -3.91
C LEU A 130 -9.31 15.28 -5.08
N CYS A 131 -9.97 15.08 -6.22
CA CYS A 131 -9.68 15.81 -7.43
C CYS A 131 -10.41 17.16 -7.54
N GLY A 132 -11.26 17.51 -6.58
CA GLY A 132 -11.94 18.81 -6.51
C GLY A 132 -12.88 19.13 -7.67
N ASP A 133 -13.08 18.18 -8.59
CA ASP A 133 -13.92 18.31 -9.77
C ASP A 133 -15.28 17.65 -9.48
N PRO A 134 -16.38 18.41 -9.42
CA PRO A 134 -17.70 17.87 -9.11
C PRO A 134 -18.21 16.90 -10.19
N ASP A 135 -17.66 16.94 -11.41
CA ASP A 135 -18.04 16.06 -12.51
C ASP A 135 -17.27 14.73 -12.49
N ARG A 136 -16.25 14.58 -11.62
CA ARG A 136 -15.52 13.34 -11.42
C ARG A 136 -16.18 12.51 -10.32
N ILE A 137 -16.78 11.39 -10.72
CA ILE A 137 -17.51 10.48 -9.83
C ILE A 137 -16.68 9.21 -9.62
N GLY A 138 -16.38 8.89 -8.37
CA GLY A 138 -15.85 7.57 -7.99
C GLY A 138 -14.35 7.38 -8.24
N ALA A 139 -13.99 6.32 -8.97
CA ALA A 139 -12.65 5.73 -9.08
C ALA A 139 -11.74 6.38 -10.15
N ASP A 140 -12.16 7.48 -10.78
CA ASP A 140 -11.36 8.16 -11.79
C ASP A 140 -10.18 8.88 -11.13
N THR A 141 -9.00 8.26 -11.20
CA THR A 141 -7.77 8.80 -10.64
C THR A 141 -7.40 10.12 -11.29
N CYS A 142 -6.90 11.08 -10.51
CA CYS A 142 -6.28 12.28 -11.05
C CYS A 142 -4.83 12.41 -10.62
N THR A 143 -4.07 13.22 -11.35
CA THR A 143 -2.63 13.36 -11.12
C THR A 143 -2.25 14.77 -10.76
N ARG A 144 -1.21 14.89 -9.93
CA ARG A 144 -0.47 16.14 -9.71
C ARG A 144 1.01 15.88 -9.95
N THR A 145 1.65 16.82 -10.63
CA THR A 145 3.08 16.73 -10.93
C THR A 145 3.83 17.78 -10.12
N TRP A 146 4.58 17.32 -9.13
CA TRP A 146 5.34 18.14 -8.20
C TRP A 146 6.77 18.34 -8.67
N THR A 147 7.30 19.54 -8.49
CA THR A 147 8.72 19.86 -8.65
C THR A 147 9.18 20.64 -7.41
N PHE A 148 10.34 20.30 -6.88
CA PHE A 148 10.84 20.85 -5.62
C PHE A 148 11.90 21.92 -5.85
N ALA A 149 11.54 23.00 -6.57
CA ALA A 149 12.43 24.17 -6.66
C ALA A 149 12.66 24.85 -5.29
N VAL A 150 11.77 24.57 -4.33
CA VAL A 150 11.88 24.84 -2.90
C VAL A 150 11.27 23.65 -2.16
N ASN A 151 11.68 23.34 -0.92
CA ASN A 151 11.16 22.14 -0.23
C ASN A 151 9.73 22.27 0.35
N ASN A 152 8.99 23.32 -0.05
CA ASN A 152 7.55 23.42 0.16
C ASN A 152 6.94 24.14 -1.05
N PRO A 153 6.87 23.45 -2.20
CA PRO A 153 6.34 24.05 -3.42
C PRO A 153 4.83 24.30 -3.26
N PRO A 154 4.27 25.30 -3.97
CA PRO A 154 2.82 25.44 -4.04
C PRO A 154 2.20 24.19 -4.66
N GLU A 155 0.98 23.88 -4.24
CA GLU A 155 0.22 22.75 -4.77
C GLU A 155 -0.04 22.92 -6.28
N PRO A 156 0.44 22.00 -7.14
CA PRO A 156 0.31 22.12 -8.60
C PRO A 156 -1.12 21.80 -9.04
N ALA A 157 -1.57 22.35 -10.16
CA ALA A 157 -2.91 22.05 -10.69
C ALA A 157 -3.10 20.56 -11.00
N ILE A 158 -4.32 20.07 -10.81
CA ILE A 158 -4.73 18.70 -11.14
C ILE A 158 -4.71 18.51 -12.65
N ASP A 159 -4.16 17.38 -13.09
CA ASP A 159 -4.01 16.97 -14.48
C ASP A 159 -3.49 18.08 -15.38
N ALA A 160 -2.59 18.89 -14.81
CA ALA A 160 -1.87 19.87 -15.59
C ALA A 160 -1.22 19.13 -16.76
N PRO A 161 -1.51 19.51 -18.02
CA PRO A 161 -0.89 18.87 -19.16
C PRO A 161 0.61 18.94 -18.97
N GLU A 162 1.29 17.80 -19.18
CA GLU A 162 2.74 17.79 -19.07
C GLU A 162 3.26 18.93 -19.96
N PRO A 163 4.10 19.85 -19.43
CA PRO A 163 4.60 20.96 -20.23
C PRO A 163 5.21 20.34 -21.47
N ALA A 164 4.66 20.69 -22.65
CA ALA A 164 5.13 20.13 -23.91
C ALA A 164 6.64 20.25 -23.91
N ALA A 165 7.34 19.10 -23.97
CA ALA A 165 8.79 19.05 -23.88
C ALA A 165 9.33 20.16 -24.78
N SER A 166 10.05 21.12 -24.20
CA SER A 166 10.64 22.21 -24.99
C SER A 166 11.34 21.55 -26.18
N PRO A 167 11.02 21.95 -27.42
CA PRO A 167 11.56 21.28 -28.60
C PRO A 167 13.07 21.23 -28.43
N ALA A 168 13.61 20.02 -28.41
CA ALA A 168 15.03 19.80 -28.23
C ALA A 168 15.77 20.74 -29.17
N PRO A 169 16.83 21.46 -28.72
CA PRO A 169 17.61 22.29 -29.61
C PRO A 169 18.03 21.43 -30.79
N ALA A 170 17.65 21.86 -32.00
CA ALA A 170 17.80 21.10 -33.22
C ALA A 170 19.23 20.57 -33.32
N ALA A 171 19.40 19.27 -33.08
CA ALA A 171 20.68 18.61 -33.26
C ALA A 171 21.06 18.77 -34.73
N SER A 172 22.26 19.32 -34.94
CA SER A 172 22.85 19.39 -36.28
C SER A 172 23.01 17.97 -36.83
N PRO A 173 22.80 17.75 -38.14
CA PRO A 173 22.80 16.41 -38.72
C PRO A 173 24.21 15.82 -38.72
N GLU A 174 24.52 14.98 -37.74
CA GLU A 174 25.68 14.08 -37.82
C GLU A 174 25.33 12.91 -38.76
N SER A 175 26.22 12.73 -39.73
CA SER A 175 26.17 11.72 -40.78
C SER A 175 26.09 10.31 -40.23
N VAL A 176 24.98 9.63 -40.51
CA VAL A 176 24.77 8.20 -40.24
C VAL A 176 25.64 7.38 -41.20
N SER A 177 26.64 6.68 -40.65
CA SER A 177 27.36 5.61 -41.32
C SER A 177 26.59 4.31 -41.15
N THR A 178 25.98 3.83 -42.24
CA THR A 178 25.45 2.47 -42.38
C THR A 178 26.59 1.52 -42.67
N ASP A 179 27.05 0.76 -41.68
CA ASP A 179 27.72 -0.51 -41.96
C ASP A 179 27.62 -1.51 -40.79
N ALA A 180 27.69 -2.79 -41.15
CA ALA A 180 27.73 -3.98 -40.30
C ALA A 180 26.41 -4.52 -39.69
N ARG A 181 25.68 -5.30 -40.51
CA ARG A 181 24.86 -6.43 -40.02
C ARG A 181 25.79 -7.55 -39.52
N GLY A 182 26.02 -7.62 -38.22
CA GLY A 182 26.64 -8.78 -37.57
C GLY A 182 25.64 -9.95 -37.43
N PRO A 183 26.10 -11.21 -37.48
CA PRO A 183 25.23 -12.38 -37.35
C PRO A 183 24.70 -12.53 -35.92
N MET A 184 23.42 -12.92 -35.79
CA MET A 184 22.77 -13.19 -34.51
C MET A 184 23.48 -14.32 -33.74
N PRO A 185 23.65 -14.19 -32.41
CA PRO A 185 24.13 -15.28 -31.57
C PRO A 185 23.09 -16.40 -31.48
N ARG A 186 23.58 -17.65 -31.50
CA ARG A 186 22.76 -18.85 -31.28
C ARG A 186 22.14 -18.85 -29.86
N PRO A 187 20.92 -19.37 -29.69
CA PRO A 187 20.34 -19.59 -28.38
C PRO A 187 21.18 -20.60 -27.59
N GLN A 188 21.48 -20.28 -26.34
CA GLN A 188 22.15 -21.19 -25.41
C GLN A 188 21.18 -22.28 -24.94
N PRO A 189 21.66 -23.49 -24.62
CA PRO A 189 20.84 -24.55 -24.05
C PRO A 189 20.35 -24.13 -22.65
N GLU A 190 19.05 -24.29 -22.43
CA GLU A 190 18.37 -24.04 -21.16
C GLU A 190 18.90 -25.01 -20.09
N GLU A 191 19.77 -24.51 -19.22
CA GLU A 191 20.25 -25.24 -18.05
C GLU A 191 19.08 -25.46 -17.07
N ALA A 192 18.90 -26.73 -16.71
CA ALA A 192 17.85 -27.20 -15.82
C ALA A 192 17.91 -26.47 -14.47
N ARG A 193 16.83 -25.74 -14.17
CA ARG A 193 16.60 -25.14 -12.85
C ARG A 193 16.64 -26.23 -11.75
N PRO A 194 17.44 -26.07 -10.69
CA PRO A 194 17.40 -26.98 -9.55
C PRO A 194 16.01 -26.93 -8.90
N GLN A 195 15.43 -28.12 -8.71
CA GLN A 195 14.15 -28.30 -8.05
C GLN A 195 14.21 -27.73 -6.63
N SER A 196 13.33 -26.75 -6.40
CA SER A 196 13.10 -26.07 -5.14
C SER A 196 12.92 -27.05 -3.98
N ARG A 197 13.65 -26.83 -2.89
CA ARG A 197 13.45 -27.50 -1.60
C ARG A 197 12.04 -27.21 -1.10
N ALA A 198 11.20 -28.25 -1.10
CA ALA A 198 10.03 -28.31 -0.25
C ALA A 198 10.44 -28.28 1.23
N ASP A 199 9.54 -27.76 2.06
CA ASP A 199 9.45 -27.97 3.53
C ASP A 199 10.36 -27.14 4.44
N ALA A 200 10.36 -25.81 4.27
CA ALA A 200 10.55 -24.93 5.42
C ALA A 200 9.18 -24.73 6.12
N PRO A 201 9.02 -25.01 7.43
CA PRO A 201 7.78 -24.75 8.13
C PRO A 201 7.48 -23.25 8.09
N ARG A 202 6.33 -22.89 7.51
CA ARG A 202 5.85 -21.50 7.50
C ARG A 202 5.77 -21.02 8.97
N PRO A 203 6.28 -19.82 9.30
CA PRO A 203 6.10 -19.26 10.62
C PRO A 203 4.60 -19.23 10.94
N ARG A 204 4.22 -19.76 12.11
CA ARG A 204 2.84 -19.64 12.59
C ARG A 204 2.59 -18.15 12.81
N VAL A 205 1.80 -17.55 11.93
CA VAL A 205 1.21 -16.23 12.11
C VAL A 205 0.50 -16.27 13.46
N GLN A 206 0.94 -15.44 14.41
CA GLN A 206 0.25 -15.28 15.68
C GLN A 206 -1.13 -14.72 15.38
N ALA A 207 -2.17 -15.40 15.89
CA ALA A 207 -3.56 -15.03 15.68
C ALA A 207 -3.81 -13.59 16.17
N ILE A 208 -4.54 -12.82 15.36
CA ILE A 208 -5.11 -11.51 15.75
C ILE A 208 -5.77 -11.66 17.13
N ALA A 209 -5.65 -10.64 17.98
CA ALA A 209 -6.28 -10.61 19.29
C ALA A 209 -7.72 -11.17 19.20
N PRO A 210 -8.10 -12.15 20.05
CA PRO A 210 -9.19 -13.08 19.76
C PRO A 210 -10.57 -12.46 20.02
N GLY A 211 -10.85 -11.27 19.52
CA GLY A 211 -12.11 -10.59 19.77
C GLY A 211 -12.35 -9.38 18.89
N TRP A 212 -13.57 -8.86 19.00
CA TRP A 212 -14.07 -7.73 18.26
C TRP A 212 -13.71 -6.42 18.95
N THR A 213 -13.24 -5.45 18.18
CA THR A 213 -12.92 -4.10 18.66
C THR A 213 -13.77 -3.05 17.93
N LEU A 214 -13.97 -1.90 18.57
CA LEU A 214 -14.66 -0.76 17.96
C LEU A 214 -13.61 0.29 17.58
N ARG A 215 -13.56 0.65 16.30
CA ARG A 215 -12.66 1.67 15.77
C ARG A 215 -13.45 2.91 15.35
N ASN A 216 -13.08 4.06 15.90
CA ASN A 216 -13.58 5.34 15.43
C ASN A 216 -12.83 5.74 14.15
N VAL A 217 -13.56 6.14 13.12
CA VAL A 217 -13.00 6.65 11.87
C VAL A 217 -13.32 8.14 11.79
N PRO A 218 -12.32 9.04 11.73
CA PRO A 218 -12.57 10.47 11.63
C PRO A 218 -13.48 10.82 10.43
N GLY A 219 -14.57 11.56 10.71
CA GLY A 219 -15.52 11.96 9.68
C GLY A 219 -16.42 10.84 9.13
N SER A 220 -16.43 9.66 9.77
CA SER A 220 -17.25 8.51 9.35
C SER A 220 -17.87 7.78 10.55
N SER A 221 -18.81 6.89 10.28
CA SER A 221 -19.39 6.02 11.32
C SER A 221 -18.31 5.10 11.90
N PRO A 222 -18.36 4.76 13.21
CA PRO A 222 -17.45 3.78 13.79
C PRO A 222 -17.59 2.41 13.09
N VAL A 223 -16.50 1.63 13.11
CA VAL A 223 -16.43 0.31 12.49
C VAL A 223 -16.12 -0.73 13.56
N ALA A 224 -16.89 -1.81 13.62
CA ALA A 224 -16.60 -2.96 14.45
C ALA A 224 -15.73 -3.94 13.67
N LEU A 225 -14.55 -4.27 14.19
CA LEU A 225 -13.58 -5.15 13.54
C LEU A 225 -13.43 -6.46 14.30
N GLY A 226 -13.49 -7.59 13.62
CA GLY A 226 -13.20 -8.93 14.16
C GLY A 226 -12.19 -9.67 13.30
N GLY A 227 -11.27 -10.41 13.92
CA GLY A 227 -10.32 -11.27 13.19
C GLY A 227 -11.03 -12.43 12.50
N GLY A 228 -10.59 -12.82 11.30
CA GLY A 228 -11.11 -13.99 10.60
C GLY A 228 -10.48 -15.30 11.07
N THR A 229 -10.90 -16.41 10.47
CA THR A 229 -10.32 -17.74 10.65
C THR A 229 -10.15 -18.43 9.30
N GLY A 230 -9.19 -19.34 9.18
CA GLY A 230 -8.91 -20.05 7.93
C GLY A 230 -8.35 -19.11 6.87
N ASP A 231 -8.96 -19.09 5.69
CA ASP A 231 -8.61 -18.17 4.60
C ASP A 231 -9.26 -16.79 4.76
N MET A 232 -10.16 -16.62 5.72
CA MET A 232 -10.75 -15.32 6.04
C MET A 232 -9.79 -14.47 6.86
N ALA A 233 -9.46 -13.27 6.38
CA ALA A 233 -8.51 -12.39 7.04
C ALA A 233 -9.15 -11.60 8.19
N PHE A 234 -10.27 -10.91 7.93
CA PHE A 234 -11.02 -10.16 8.95
C PHE A 234 -12.46 -9.88 8.51
N LEU A 235 -13.27 -9.47 9.47
CA LEU A 235 -14.64 -8.99 9.32
C LEU A 235 -14.74 -7.55 9.82
N ALA A 236 -15.53 -6.73 9.13
CA ALA A 236 -15.80 -5.35 9.50
C ALA A 236 -17.29 -5.05 9.37
N ALA A 237 -17.94 -4.58 10.44
CA ALA A 237 -19.32 -4.15 10.41
C ALA A 237 -19.42 -2.63 10.57
N PHE A 238 -20.22 -1.98 9.72
CA PHE A 238 -20.33 -0.53 9.66
C PHE A 238 -21.67 -0.10 9.04
N CYS A 239 -22.00 1.18 9.17
CA CYS A 239 -23.11 1.81 8.47
C CYS A 239 -22.63 2.54 7.21
N LEU A 240 -23.31 2.32 6.09
CA LEU A 240 -23.23 3.18 4.91
C LEU A 240 -24.59 3.86 4.73
N GLY A 241 -24.65 5.15 5.09
CA GLY A 241 -25.93 5.84 5.25
C GLY A 241 -26.81 5.16 6.31
N ALA A 242 -28.04 4.85 5.95
CA ALA A 242 -29.01 4.19 6.83
C ALA A 242 -28.99 2.64 6.73
N GLN A 243 -28.00 2.06 6.04
CA GLN A 243 -27.92 0.62 5.84
C GLN A 243 -26.69 0.01 6.55
N PRO A 244 -26.89 -1.01 7.41
CA PRO A 244 -25.79 -1.74 8.04
C PRO A 244 -25.23 -2.81 7.09
N PHE A 245 -23.91 -2.95 7.06
CA PHE A 245 -23.19 -3.92 6.25
C PHE A 245 -22.15 -4.68 7.08
N LEU A 246 -21.82 -5.89 6.63
CA LEU A 246 -20.67 -6.68 7.06
C LEU A 246 -19.76 -6.87 5.85
N ALA A 247 -18.57 -6.30 5.87
CA ALA A 247 -17.51 -6.59 4.91
C ALA A 247 -16.62 -7.71 5.44
N VAL A 248 -16.19 -8.58 4.55
CA VAL A 248 -15.33 -9.73 4.81
C VAL A 248 -14.22 -9.75 3.78
N THR A 249 -12.97 -9.88 4.23
CA THR A 249 -11.82 -10.01 3.34
C THR A 249 -11.15 -11.36 3.54
N PHE A 250 -10.45 -11.83 2.51
CA PHE A 250 -9.74 -13.11 2.50
C PHE A 250 -8.25 -12.89 2.30
N HIS A 251 -7.42 -13.80 2.81
CA HIS A 251 -5.98 -13.82 2.56
C HIS A 251 -5.67 -14.07 1.08
N GLU A 252 -6.42 -14.97 0.45
CA GLU A 252 -6.46 -15.16 -1.00
C GLU A 252 -7.88 -14.90 -1.48
N ARG A 253 -8.04 -13.96 -2.42
CA ARG A 253 -9.37 -13.59 -2.92
C ARG A 253 -10.06 -14.79 -3.57
N PRO A 254 -11.30 -15.16 -3.15
CA PRO A 254 -12.12 -16.12 -3.87
C PRO A 254 -12.31 -15.71 -5.34
N LYS A 255 -12.19 -16.67 -6.25
CA LYS A 255 -12.37 -16.42 -7.70
C LYS A 255 -13.80 -16.07 -8.09
N ALA A 256 -14.77 -16.43 -7.26
CA ALA A 256 -16.18 -16.13 -7.49
C ALA A 256 -16.50 -14.70 -7.04
N ASP A 257 -17.42 -14.03 -7.73
CA ASP A 257 -17.93 -12.71 -7.35
C ASP A 257 -18.94 -12.77 -6.20
N ALA A 258 -19.23 -13.96 -5.69
CA ALA A 258 -20.06 -14.17 -4.51
C ALA A 258 -19.65 -15.45 -3.79
N VAL A 259 -19.75 -15.42 -2.47
CA VAL A 259 -19.49 -16.58 -1.60
C VAL A 259 -20.60 -16.72 -0.57
N ASP A 260 -20.94 -17.95 -0.19
CA ASP A 260 -21.88 -18.22 0.89
C ASP A 260 -21.13 -18.44 2.20
N LEU A 261 -21.34 -17.54 3.18
CA LEU A 261 -20.75 -17.64 4.51
C LEU A 261 -21.71 -18.32 5.47
N GLY A 262 -21.32 -19.47 6.00
CA GLY A 262 -22.08 -20.22 7.00
C GLY A 262 -21.54 -20.00 8.40
N PHE A 263 -22.43 -19.69 9.35
CA PHE A 263 -22.11 -19.48 10.76
C PHE A 263 -22.96 -20.45 11.60
N ALA A 264 -22.34 -21.30 12.41
CA ALA A 264 -23.04 -22.26 13.26
C ALA A 264 -23.19 -21.72 14.70
N PHE A 265 -24.22 -20.90 14.93
CA PHE A 265 -24.53 -20.40 16.27
C PHE A 265 -25.22 -21.46 17.14
N SER A 266 -25.18 -21.31 18.47
CA SER A 266 -25.85 -22.23 19.39
C SER A 266 -27.37 -22.33 19.20
N GLU A 267 -28.02 -21.25 18.78
CA GLU A 267 -29.46 -21.24 18.47
C GLU A 267 -29.78 -21.40 16.96
N GLY A 268 -28.82 -21.88 16.17
CA GLY A 268 -29.01 -22.36 14.79
C GLY A 268 -27.99 -21.81 13.80
N SER A 269 -27.86 -22.49 12.66
CA SER A 269 -26.98 -22.04 11.59
C SER A 269 -27.60 -20.90 10.79
N VAL A 270 -26.78 -19.93 10.41
CA VAL A 270 -27.13 -18.85 9.47
C VAL A 270 -26.19 -18.90 8.29
N THR A 271 -26.76 -18.92 7.08
CA THR A 271 -25.99 -18.72 5.85
C THR A 271 -26.30 -17.34 5.29
N ALA A 272 -25.27 -16.56 4.98
CA ALA A 272 -25.40 -15.26 4.35
C ALA A 272 -24.55 -15.20 3.09
N ARG A 273 -25.13 -14.67 2.02
CA ARG A 273 -24.44 -14.51 0.75
C ARG A 273 -23.70 -13.18 0.74
N ALA A 274 -22.39 -13.24 0.55
CA ALA A 274 -21.53 -12.08 0.45
C ALA A 274 -21.19 -11.82 -1.03
N LEU A 275 -21.29 -10.57 -1.47
CA LEU A 275 -21.02 -10.17 -2.85
C LEU A 275 -19.71 -9.40 -2.93
N TYR A 276 -18.89 -9.67 -3.94
CA TYR A 276 -17.64 -8.96 -4.16
C TYR A 276 -17.92 -7.50 -4.56
N GLU A 277 -17.33 -6.57 -3.84
CA GLU A 277 -17.46 -5.13 -4.07
C GLU A 277 -16.08 -4.51 -4.26
N GLU A 278 -15.74 -4.19 -5.50
CA GLU A 278 -14.45 -3.57 -5.85
C GLU A 278 -14.27 -2.23 -5.13
N GLY A 279 -15.33 -1.40 -5.10
CA GLY A 279 -15.33 -0.12 -4.38
C GLY A 279 -15.22 -0.23 -2.86
N ALA A 280 -15.38 -1.43 -2.29
CA ALA A 280 -15.18 -1.71 -0.87
C ALA A 280 -13.77 -2.24 -0.56
N GLY A 281 -12.77 -1.87 -1.38
CA GLY A 281 -11.39 -2.36 -1.24
C GLY A 281 -11.27 -3.84 -1.60
N GLY A 282 -12.13 -4.35 -2.49
CA GLY A 282 -12.18 -5.75 -2.86
C GLY A 282 -12.71 -6.69 -1.77
N ALA A 283 -13.51 -6.16 -0.84
CA ALA A 283 -14.18 -6.96 0.18
C ALA A 283 -15.43 -7.68 -0.38
N PHE A 284 -15.86 -8.72 0.32
CA PHE A 284 -17.15 -9.35 0.13
C PHE A 284 -18.14 -8.79 1.15
N VAL A 285 -19.25 -8.22 0.68
CA VAL A 285 -20.18 -7.45 1.49
C VAL A 285 -21.51 -8.19 1.66
N ILE A 286 -22.00 -8.21 2.90
CA ILE A 286 -23.30 -8.76 3.29
C ILE A 286 -24.16 -7.62 3.86
N PRO A 287 -25.35 -7.33 3.29
CA PRO A 287 -26.32 -6.45 3.94
C PRO A 287 -26.80 -7.06 5.26
N LEU A 288 -26.70 -6.30 6.35
CA LEU A 288 -27.13 -6.73 7.70
C LEU A 288 -28.54 -6.26 8.06
N ALA A 289 -29.20 -5.52 7.16
CA ALA A 289 -30.57 -5.06 7.36
C ALA A 289 -31.57 -6.22 7.36
N GLU A 290 -31.22 -7.31 6.66
CA GLU A 290 -32.07 -8.46 6.43
C GLU A 290 -31.50 -9.70 7.10
N GLY A 291 -32.41 -10.54 7.61
CA GLY A 291 -32.06 -11.83 8.18
C GLY A 291 -31.47 -11.78 9.59
N PRO A 292 -31.16 -12.96 10.14
CA PRO A 292 -30.79 -13.10 11.56
C PRO A 292 -29.32 -12.78 11.85
N LEU A 293 -28.45 -12.70 10.83
CA LEU A 293 -26.99 -12.69 11.01
C LEU A 293 -26.52 -11.59 11.98
N ARG A 294 -27.03 -10.37 11.84
CA ARG A 294 -26.70 -9.24 12.74
C ARG A 294 -26.97 -9.56 14.21
N GLU A 295 -28.17 -10.05 14.50
CA GLU A 295 -28.60 -10.38 15.86
C GLU A 295 -27.79 -11.53 16.43
N ARG A 296 -27.46 -12.52 15.59
CA ARG A 296 -26.62 -13.65 15.98
C ARG A 296 -25.18 -13.25 16.28
N LEU A 297 -24.56 -12.44 15.42
CA LEU A 297 -23.20 -11.92 15.65
C LEU A 297 -23.11 -11.07 16.92
N GLY A 298 -24.16 -10.32 17.25
CA GLY A 298 -24.26 -9.56 18.50
C GLY A 298 -24.81 -10.35 19.69
N GLY A 299 -25.00 -11.67 19.53
CA GLY A 299 -25.68 -12.56 20.48
C GLY A 299 -24.84 -12.94 21.70
N ARG A 300 -25.10 -14.15 22.23
CA ARG A 300 -24.45 -14.69 23.45
C ARG A 300 -23.33 -15.69 23.18
N ASP A 301 -23.20 -16.16 21.94
CA ASP A 301 -22.14 -17.07 21.55
C ASP A 301 -20.78 -16.39 21.74
N ALA A 302 -19.80 -17.15 22.28
CA ALA A 302 -18.43 -16.67 22.45
C ALA A 302 -17.55 -16.96 21.23
N GLU A 303 -17.91 -17.99 20.47
CA GLU A 303 -17.26 -18.45 19.26
C GLU A 303 -18.30 -19.13 18.36
N VAL A 304 -18.05 -19.17 17.05
CA VAL A 304 -18.90 -19.88 16.08
C VAL A 304 -18.08 -20.53 14.99
N ALA A 305 -18.47 -21.77 14.64
CA ALA A 305 -17.87 -22.43 13.50
C ALA A 305 -18.26 -21.71 12.21
N LEU A 306 -17.26 -21.44 11.38
CA LEU A 306 -17.37 -20.68 10.15
C LEU A 306 -17.13 -21.57 8.94
N THR A 307 -17.94 -21.39 7.89
CA THR A 307 -17.74 -22.02 6.58
C THR A 307 -17.81 -20.99 5.45
N VAL A 308 -17.09 -21.27 4.36
CA VAL A 308 -17.11 -20.49 3.11
C VAL A 308 -17.41 -21.49 1.99
N ASP A 309 -18.53 -21.30 1.29
CA ASP A 309 -19.03 -22.24 0.26
C ASP A 309 -19.10 -23.69 0.77
N GLY A 310 -19.46 -23.85 2.05
CA GLY A 310 -19.54 -25.13 2.75
C GLY A 310 -18.20 -25.69 3.25
N ALA A 311 -17.07 -25.10 2.89
CA ALA A 311 -15.75 -25.50 3.39
C ALA A 311 -15.47 -24.86 4.76
N ALA A 312 -15.08 -25.69 5.74
CA ALA A 312 -14.77 -25.25 7.10
C ALA A 312 -13.55 -24.31 7.15
N GLN A 313 -13.71 -23.18 7.85
CA GLN A 313 -12.67 -22.17 8.07
C GLN A 313 -12.13 -22.16 9.50
N GLY A 314 -12.79 -22.84 10.43
CA GLY A 314 -12.43 -22.86 11.86
C GLY A 314 -13.45 -22.12 12.73
N GLU A 315 -13.02 -21.72 13.93
CA GLU A 315 -13.86 -21.04 14.91
C GLU A 315 -13.60 -19.53 14.87
N LEU A 316 -14.65 -18.75 14.62
CA LEU A 316 -14.62 -17.29 14.68
C LEU A 316 -14.92 -16.84 16.11
N SER A 317 -14.01 -16.11 16.75
CA SER A 317 -14.29 -15.51 18.05
C SER A 317 -15.33 -14.39 17.95
N LEU A 318 -16.28 -14.41 18.88
CA LEU A 318 -17.29 -13.37 19.08
C LEU A 318 -17.06 -12.59 20.38
N SER A 319 -15.90 -12.79 21.04
CA SER A 319 -15.55 -12.02 22.24
C SER A 319 -15.61 -10.51 21.95
N GLY A 320 -16.47 -9.77 22.65
CA GLY A 320 -16.64 -8.33 22.46
C GLY A 320 -17.55 -7.90 21.29
N SER A 321 -18.05 -8.85 20.48
CA SER A 321 -18.85 -8.55 19.27
C SER A 321 -20.09 -7.73 19.60
N SER A 322 -20.85 -8.07 20.63
CA SER A 322 -22.10 -7.37 20.98
C SER A 322 -21.88 -5.89 21.29
N ARG A 323 -20.76 -5.54 21.96
CA ARG A 323 -20.45 -4.15 22.29
C ARG A 323 -20.00 -3.39 21.04
N SER A 324 -19.09 -3.97 20.27
CA SER A 324 -18.52 -3.35 19.08
C SER A 324 -19.59 -3.17 18.00
N LEU A 325 -20.37 -4.21 17.70
CA LEU A 325 -21.47 -4.15 16.72
C LEU A 325 -22.52 -3.10 17.09
N ARG A 326 -22.90 -3.01 18.37
CA ARG A 326 -23.84 -1.97 18.81
C ARG A 326 -23.27 -0.58 18.57
N GLY A 327 -22.00 -0.35 18.92
CA GLY A 327 -21.36 0.96 18.71
C GLY A 327 -21.20 1.34 17.23
N ALA A 328 -20.85 0.36 16.38
CA ALA A 328 -20.65 0.60 14.94
C ALA A 328 -21.96 0.79 14.17
N LEU A 329 -23.02 0.10 14.59
CA LEU A 329 -24.29 0.08 13.87
C LEU A 329 -25.36 1.01 14.46
N ASP A 330 -25.06 1.71 15.56
CA ASP A 330 -26.00 2.56 16.29
C ASP A 330 -26.71 3.57 15.35
N SER A 331 -25.94 4.24 14.48
CA SER A 331 -26.46 5.30 13.62
C SER A 331 -27.41 4.83 12.51
N CYS A 332 -27.38 3.55 12.13
CA CYS A 332 -28.25 3.01 11.08
C CYS A 332 -29.27 1.98 11.58
N LEU A 333 -29.32 1.72 12.89
CA LEU A 333 -30.29 0.81 13.52
C LEU A 333 -31.40 1.51 14.30
N VAL A 334 -31.27 2.81 14.57
CA VAL A 334 -32.34 3.58 15.20
C VAL A 334 -33.50 3.76 14.20
N ARG A 335 -34.61 3.08 14.46
CA ARG A 335 -35.93 3.37 13.88
C ARG A 335 -36.81 4.02 14.94
#